data_AF-A0A6V7V3A0-F1
#
_entry.id   AF-A0A6V7V3A0-F1
#
_cell.length_a   1.000
_cell.length_b   1.000
_cell.length_c   1.000
_cell.angle_alpha   90.00
_cell.angle_beta   90.00
_cell.angle_gamma   90.00
#
_symmetry.space_group_name_H-M   'P 1'
#
loop_
_entity.id
_entity.type
_entity.pdbx_description
1 polymer ?
#
loop_
_entity_poly.entity_id
_entity_poly.type
_entity_poly.pdbx_seq_one_letter_code
_entity_poly.pdbx_strand_id
1 'polypeptide(L)'
;MNSLSIIFLFIFISNCCDSCKITIKLKSQTKAKFKIQILVPSVKQKSERLLFTGPEEKKLQIDGENCLSKKWIVRTWKPDSSSGWVIAKEESAFIDGMGWVRIIIGDDLRPQMKDRLSVFCSESPLCG
;
A
#
# COMPACT_ATOMS: atom_id res chain seq x y z
N MET A 1 -32.43 -35.93 -0.06
CA MET A 1 -31.31 -34.96 -0.17
C MET A 1 -31.28 -34.15 1.12
N ASN A 2 -30.31 -34.45 1.99
CA ASN A 2 -30.30 -33.95 3.36
C ASN A 2 -29.84 -32.49 3.39
N SER A 3 -30.58 -31.64 4.11
CA SER A 3 -30.33 -30.20 4.26
C SER A 3 -28.89 -29.87 4.70
N LEU A 4 -28.24 -30.77 5.46
CA LEU A 4 -26.83 -30.67 5.86
C LEU A 4 -25.83 -30.67 4.69
N SER A 5 -26.12 -31.36 3.59
CA SER A 5 -25.22 -31.42 2.43
C SER A 5 -25.20 -30.11 1.63
N ILE A 6 -26.27 -29.31 1.72
CA ILE A 6 -26.38 -28.02 1.01
C ILE A 6 -25.58 -26.93 1.75
N ILE A 7 -25.57 -26.98 3.09
CA ILE A 7 -24.85 -26.01 3.93
C ILE A 7 -23.33 -26.15 3.76
N PHE A 8 -22.81 -27.39 3.65
CA PHE A 8 -21.39 -27.63 3.36
C PHE A 8 -20.96 -27.13 1.98
N LEU A 9 -21.83 -27.19 0.98
CA LEU A 9 -21.53 -26.72 -0.37
C LEU A 9 -21.41 -25.18 -0.42
N PHE A 10 -22.23 -24.46 0.34
CA PHE A 10 -22.17 -22.99 0.43
C PHE A 10 -20.89 -22.47 1.12
N ILE A 11 -20.37 -23.19 2.12
CA ILE A 11 -19.13 -22.80 2.84
C ILE A 11 -17.88 -23.01 1.98
N PHE A 12 -17.90 -23.97 1.05
CA PHE A 12 -16.76 -24.19 0.13
C PHE A 12 -16.66 -23.12 -0.98
N ILE A 13 -17.79 -22.54 -1.40
CA ILE A 13 -17.84 -21.52 -2.47
C ILE A 13 -17.41 -20.13 -1.97
N SER A 14 -17.38 -19.90 -0.65
CA SER A 14 -16.96 -18.61 -0.07
C SER A 14 -15.45 -18.31 -0.11
N ASN A 15 -14.60 -19.19 -0.66
CA ASN A 15 -13.20 -18.86 -0.97
C ASN A 15 -13.05 -18.06 -2.28
N CYS A 16 -14.03 -17.22 -2.60
CA CYS A 16 -14.02 -16.41 -3.81
C CYS A 16 -13.08 -15.22 -3.59
N CYS A 17 -11.81 -15.45 -3.95
CA CYS A 17 -10.81 -14.45 -4.32
C CYS A 17 -10.76 -13.19 -3.43
N ASP A 18 -9.91 -13.20 -2.41
CA ASP A 18 -9.50 -11.98 -1.68
C ASP A 18 -8.75 -11.05 -2.66
N SER A 19 -9.50 -10.32 -3.49
CA SER A 19 -8.96 -9.35 -4.41
C SER A 19 -8.88 -8.00 -3.72
N CYS A 20 -7.68 -7.41 -3.70
CA CYS A 20 -7.53 -6.04 -3.29
C CYS A 20 -7.77 -5.12 -4.48
N LYS A 21 -8.48 -4.03 -4.20
CA LYS A 21 -8.73 -2.92 -5.12
C LYS A 21 -8.56 -1.63 -4.34
N ILE A 22 -7.32 -1.15 -4.28
CA ILE A 22 -6.92 -0.08 -3.37
C ILE A 22 -6.44 1.13 -4.16
N THR A 23 -7.14 2.25 -3.98
CA THR A 23 -6.65 3.56 -4.41
C THR A 23 -5.75 4.15 -3.32
N ILE A 24 -4.49 4.36 -3.62
CA ILE A 24 -3.52 4.96 -2.70
C ILE A 24 -3.38 6.45 -3.05
N LYS A 25 -3.73 7.30 -2.10
CA LYS A 25 -3.57 8.76 -2.14
C LYS A 25 -2.27 9.10 -1.44
N LEU A 26 -1.24 9.44 -2.19
CA LEU A 26 0.08 9.84 -1.69
C LEU A 26 0.09 11.36 -1.51
N LYS A 27 0.19 11.84 -0.27
CA LYS A 27 0.22 13.26 0.04
C LYS A 27 1.58 13.65 0.62
N SER A 28 2.28 14.55 -0.05
CA SER A 28 3.45 15.23 0.50
C SER A 28 3.01 16.42 1.35
N GLN A 29 3.55 16.54 2.55
CA GLN A 29 3.43 17.73 3.41
C GLN A 29 4.76 18.45 3.61
N THR A 30 5.83 17.97 2.97
CA THR A 30 7.17 18.55 3.07
C THR A 30 7.52 19.39 1.85
N LYS A 31 8.43 20.34 2.02
CA LYS A 31 9.10 21.05 0.92
C LYS A 31 10.29 20.25 0.35
N ALA A 32 10.72 19.20 1.04
CA ALA A 32 11.83 18.37 0.59
C ALA A 32 11.48 17.65 -0.72
N LYS A 33 12.48 17.57 -1.61
CA LYS A 33 12.37 16.75 -2.82
C LYS A 33 12.60 15.29 -2.45
N PHE A 34 11.68 14.40 -2.82
CA PHE A 34 11.81 12.96 -2.59
C PHE A 34 11.16 12.16 -3.71
N LYS A 35 11.46 10.87 -3.78
CA LYS A 35 10.72 9.93 -4.62
C LYS A 35 10.08 8.86 -3.74
N ILE A 36 8.97 8.29 -4.17
CA ILE A 36 8.29 7.20 -3.47
C ILE A 36 7.95 6.06 -4.43
N GLN A 37 8.01 4.83 -3.94
CA GLN A 37 7.61 3.63 -4.66
C GLN A 37 6.90 2.67 -3.71
N ILE A 38 5.88 2.01 -4.25
CA ILE A 38 5.12 0.97 -3.57
C ILE A 38 5.40 -0.35 -4.27
N LEU A 39 5.76 -1.36 -3.48
CA LEU A 39 5.96 -2.72 -3.92
C LEU A 39 4.92 -3.60 -3.24
N VAL A 40 4.26 -4.43 -4.04
CA VAL A 40 3.21 -5.36 -3.60
C VAL A 40 3.65 -6.77 -4.01
N PRO A 41 4.48 -7.44 -3.17
CA PRO A 41 5.15 -8.67 -3.56
C PRO A 41 4.20 -9.85 -3.81
N SER A 42 3.03 -9.84 -3.18
CA SER A 42 1.97 -10.85 -3.33
C SER A 42 1.48 -10.95 -4.77
N VAL A 43 1.32 -9.80 -5.44
CA VAL A 43 0.82 -9.70 -6.83
C VAL A 43 1.93 -9.32 -7.83
N LYS A 44 3.20 -9.35 -7.39
CA LYS A 44 4.39 -8.99 -8.18
C LYS A 44 4.31 -7.58 -8.80
N GLN A 45 3.53 -6.68 -8.22
CA GLN A 45 3.38 -5.32 -8.72
C GLN A 45 4.39 -4.39 -8.04
N LYS A 46 4.91 -3.46 -8.84
CA LYS A 46 5.84 -2.41 -8.41
C LYS A 46 5.44 -1.13 -9.11
N SER A 47 5.13 -0.09 -8.35
CA SER A 47 4.80 1.22 -8.92
C SER A 47 6.04 1.86 -9.55
N GLU A 48 5.83 2.84 -10.41
CA GLU A 48 6.89 3.77 -10.77
C GLU A 48 7.40 4.54 -9.56
N ARG A 49 8.59 5.15 -9.72
CA ARG A 49 9.18 6.05 -8.72
C ARG A 49 8.57 7.44 -8.88
N LEU A 50 7.52 7.74 -8.13
CA LEU A 50 6.85 9.04 -8.20
C LEU A 50 7.72 10.11 -7.54
N LEU A 51 8.10 11.14 -8.30
CA LEU A 51 8.89 12.27 -7.81
C LEU A 51 7.99 13.34 -7.20
N PHE A 52 8.32 13.81 -6.01
CA PHE A 52 7.74 14.95 -5.33
C PHE A 52 8.79 16.05 -5.17
N THR A 53 8.42 17.30 -5.48
CA THR A 53 9.27 18.49 -5.35
C THR A 53 8.76 19.49 -4.31
N GLY A 54 7.72 19.11 -3.55
CA GLY A 54 7.07 19.94 -2.54
C GLY A 54 5.74 19.35 -2.10
N PRO A 55 4.86 20.13 -1.46
CA PRO A 55 3.52 19.70 -1.09
C PRO A 55 2.63 19.48 -2.32
N GLU A 56 2.16 18.26 -2.50
CA GLU A 56 1.24 17.86 -3.58
C GLU A 56 0.57 16.53 -3.20
N GLU A 57 -0.47 16.14 -3.94
CA GLU A 57 -1.11 14.83 -3.82
C GLU A 57 -1.07 14.10 -5.16
N LYS A 58 -0.70 12.81 -5.14
CA LYS A 58 -0.73 11.90 -6.29
C LYS A 58 -1.53 10.67 -5.94
N LYS A 59 -2.09 10.01 -6.95
CA LYS A 59 -2.89 8.80 -6.79
C LYS A 59 -2.30 7.67 -7.61
N LEU A 60 -2.42 6.46 -7.08
CA LEU A 60 -2.11 5.24 -7.80
C LEU A 60 -3.11 4.15 -7.40
N GLN A 61 -3.35 3.23 -8.30
CA GLN A 61 -4.28 2.13 -8.09
C GLN A 61 -3.50 0.82 -8.04
N ILE A 62 -3.78 0.01 -7.04
CA ILE A 62 -3.28 -1.35 -6.91
C ILE A 62 -4.50 -2.27 -6.96
N ASP A 63 -4.46 -3.19 -7.91
CA ASP A 63 -5.43 -4.25 -8.06
C ASP A 63 -4.70 -5.58 -8.09
N GLY A 64 -5.20 -6.58 -7.39
CA GLY A 64 -4.67 -7.92 -7.50
C GLY A 64 -5.23 -8.87 -6.46
N GLU A 65 -4.83 -10.13 -6.53
CA GLU A 65 -5.37 -11.19 -5.70
C GLU A 65 -4.44 -11.52 -4.52
N ASN A 66 -5.03 -11.84 -3.38
CA ASN A 66 -4.36 -12.29 -2.17
C ASN A 66 -3.29 -11.30 -1.68
N CYS A 67 -3.66 -10.02 -1.57
CA CYS A 67 -2.73 -8.93 -1.28
C CYS A 67 -2.13 -9.01 0.14
N LEU A 68 -2.78 -9.73 1.06
CA LEU A 68 -2.29 -10.01 2.42
C LEU A 68 -1.21 -11.08 2.51
N SER A 69 -1.01 -11.90 1.48
CA SER A 69 -0.06 -13.03 1.57
C SER A 69 1.40 -12.61 1.81
N LYS A 70 1.75 -11.35 1.52
CA LYS A 70 3.08 -10.76 1.77
C LYS A 70 2.97 -9.31 2.19
N LYS A 71 3.93 -8.84 3.01
CA LYS A 71 4.01 -7.42 3.38
C LYS A 71 4.25 -6.55 2.16
N TRP A 72 3.44 -5.52 2.02
CA TRP A 72 3.66 -4.41 1.10
C TRP A 72 4.85 -3.60 1.59
N ILE A 73 5.58 -2.98 0.68
CA ILE A 73 6.74 -2.14 1.00
C ILE A 73 6.49 -0.75 0.43
N VAL A 74 6.52 0.26 1.29
CA VAL A 74 6.47 1.67 0.91
C VAL A 74 7.84 2.28 1.17
N ARG A 75 8.52 2.67 0.10
CA ARG A 75 9.91 3.13 0.14
C ARG A 75 10.00 4.55 -0.38
N THR A 76 10.71 5.40 0.35
CA THR A 76 11.06 6.77 -0.07
C THR A 76 12.56 6.87 -0.38
N TRP A 77 12.91 7.74 -1.32
CA TRP A 77 14.29 8.10 -1.65
C TRP A 77 14.49 9.60 -1.55
N LYS A 78 15.67 10.00 -1.12
CA LYS A 78 16.11 11.41 -1.11
C LYS A 78 17.25 11.62 -2.10
N PRO A 79 17.41 12.84 -2.63
CA PRO A 79 18.58 13.20 -3.41
C PRO A 79 19.86 12.94 -2.61
N ASP A 80 20.86 12.40 -3.29
CA ASP A 80 22.21 12.27 -2.79
C ASP A 80 23.17 12.96 -3.76
N SER A 81 24.13 13.71 -3.21
CA SER A 81 25.05 14.50 -4.02
C SER A 81 26.03 13.67 -4.85
N SER A 82 26.23 12.39 -4.51
CA SER A 82 27.21 11.51 -5.17
C SER A 82 26.58 10.46 -6.07
N SER A 83 25.42 9.92 -5.69
CA SER A 83 24.78 8.75 -6.31
C SER A 83 23.37 9.04 -6.86
N GLY A 84 22.96 10.30 -6.86
CA GLY A 84 21.66 10.75 -7.36
C GLY A 84 20.52 10.52 -6.36
N TRP A 85 20.22 9.27 -6.00
CA TRP A 85 19.11 8.91 -5.11
C TRP A 85 19.46 7.78 -4.16
N VAL A 86 19.28 8.01 -2.86
CA VAL A 86 19.48 6.99 -1.80
C VAL A 86 18.19 6.75 -1.03
N ILE A 87 18.05 5.57 -0.42
CA ILE A 87 16.89 5.24 0.42
C ILE A 87 16.84 6.20 1.60
N ALA A 88 15.71 6.85 1.79
CA ALA A 88 15.46 7.73 2.92
C ALA A 88 14.78 6.93 4.04
N LYS A 89 13.64 6.32 3.74
CA LYS A 89 12.88 5.45 4.65
C LYS A 89 12.22 4.30 3.90
N GLU A 90 11.94 3.24 4.63
CA GLU A 90 11.21 2.08 4.16
C GLU A 90 10.34 1.57 5.30
N GLU A 91 9.07 1.36 5.00
CA GLU A 91 8.12 0.75 5.92
C GLU A 91 7.41 -0.40 5.20
N SER A 92 7.08 -1.45 5.95
CA SER A 92 6.38 -2.61 5.40
C SER A 92 5.21 -3.02 6.29
N ALA A 93 4.09 -3.41 5.69
CA ALA A 93 2.85 -3.75 6.39
C ALA A 93 2.04 -4.78 5.60
N PHE A 94 1.17 -5.52 6.29
CA PHE A 94 0.11 -6.27 5.61
C PHE A 94 -1.03 -5.32 5.27
N ILE A 95 -1.47 -5.29 4.02
CA ILE A 95 -2.51 -4.38 3.52
C ILE A 95 -3.48 -5.16 2.63
N ASP A 96 -4.79 -4.97 2.85
CA ASP A 96 -5.85 -5.52 1.99
C ASP A 96 -7.10 -4.66 1.94
N GLY A 97 -7.94 -4.96 0.97
CA GLY A 97 -9.33 -4.52 0.95
C GLY A 97 -9.73 -3.84 -0.35
N MET A 98 -10.94 -3.29 -0.33
CA MET A 98 -11.58 -2.67 -1.49
C MET A 98 -11.97 -1.24 -1.11
N GLY A 99 -11.13 -0.28 -1.48
CA GLY A 99 -11.34 1.11 -1.06
C GLY A 99 -10.13 1.99 -1.31
N TRP A 100 -9.81 2.84 -0.33
CA TRP A 100 -8.70 3.78 -0.46
C TRP A 100 -7.93 3.97 0.83
N VAL A 101 -6.65 4.31 0.69
CA VAL A 101 -5.77 4.74 1.78
C VAL A 101 -5.12 6.07 1.44
N ARG A 102 -4.82 6.87 2.45
CA ARG A 102 -4.00 8.07 2.33
C ARG A 102 -2.69 7.85 3.07
N ILE A 103 -1.59 7.86 2.34
CA ILE A 103 -0.23 7.83 2.89
C ILE A 103 0.32 9.25 2.85
N ILE A 104 0.69 9.77 4.01
CA ILE A 104 1.28 11.09 4.20
C ILE A 104 2.80 10.95 4.38
N ILE A 105 3.55 11.85 3.74
CA ILE A 105 5.00 11.96 3.87
C ILE A 105 5.33 13.35 4.43
N GLY A 106 5.90 13.38 5.63
CA GLY A 106 6.38 14.58 6.30
C GLY A 106 7.87 14.86 6.08
N ASP A 107 8.45 15.76 6.88
CA ASP A 107 9.84 16.19 6.75
C ASP A 107 10.87 15.10 7.06
N ASP A 108 10.49 14.07 7.83
CA ASP A 108 11.32 12.89 8.10
C ASP A 108 11.35 11.88 6.94
N LEU A 109 10.62 12.18 5.85
CA LEU A 109 10.42 11.35 4.66
C LEU A 109 9.85 9.96 4.96
N ARG A 110 9.21 9.79 6.13
CA ARG A 110 8.61 8.53 6.54
C ARG A 110 7.18 8.45 6.02
N PRO A 111 6.80 7.37 5.31
CA PRO A 111 5.42 7.16 4.91
C PRO A 111 4.56 6.72 6.10
N GLN A 112 3.40 7.35 6.27
CA GLN A 112 2.41 6.98 7.31
C GLN A 112 0.99 6.98 6.75
N MET A 113 0.24 5.91 6.97
CA MET A 113 -1.16 5.81 6.58
C MET A 113 -2.04 6.52 7.61
N LYS A 114 -2.53 7.72 7.26
CA LYS A 114 -3.32 8.55 8.18
C LYS A 114 -4.82 8.36 8.08
N ASP A 115 -5.31 8.11 6.87
CA ASP A 115 -6.74 7.88 6.63
C ASP A 115 -6.92 6.65 5.76
N ARG A 116 -8.02 5.93 5.96
CA ARG A 116 -8.39 4.78 5.13
C ARG A 116 -9.89 4.53 5.17
N LEU A 117 -10.41 3.96 4.09
CA LEU A 117 -11.78 3.46 3.99
C LEU A 117 -11.74 2.06 3.39
N SER A 118 -12.37 1.10 4.08
CA SER A 118 -12.50 -0.30 3.65
C SER A 118 -11.16 -0.97 3.30
N VAL A 119 -10.09 -0.52 3.95
CA VAL A 119 -8.74 -1.08 3.82
C VAL A 119 -8.21 -1.44 5.20
N PHE A 120 -7.77 -2.69 5.31
CA PHE A 120 -7.08 -3.23 6.47
C PHE A 120 -5.58 -2.94 6.38
N CYS A 121 -4.95 -2.66 7.53
CA CYS A 121 -3.49 -2.53 7.63
C CYS A 121 -3.04 -3.02 9.01
N SER A 122 -2.01 -3.88 9.06
CA SER A 122 -1.44 -4.40 10.31
C SER A 122 0.09 -4.53 10.31
N GLU A 123 0.63 -4.72 11.52
CA GLU A 123 2.04 -5.03 11.82
C GLU A 123 3.07 -4.05 11.26
N SER A 124 2.83 -2.75 11.44
CA SER A 124 3.76 -1.73 10.96
C SER A 124 3.53 -0.35 11.56
N PRO A 125 4.58 0.46 11.76
CA PRO A 125 4.44 1.89 11.94
C PRO A 125 3.79 2.61 10.76
N LEU A 126 3.76 1.98 9.57
CA LEU A 126 3.02 2.50 8.41
C LEU A 126 1.52 2.62 8.71
N CYS A 127 0.96 1.76 9.57
CA CYS A 127 -0.49 1.67 9.81
C CYS A 127 -1.01 2.63 10.90
N GLY A 128 -0.22 3.63 11.31
CA GLY A 128 -0.49 4.52 12.45
C GLY A 128 -0.83 5.96 12.13
#